data_AF-A0A0G2FJ87-F1
#
_entry.id   AF-A0A0G2FJ87-F1
#
_cell.length_a   1.000
_cell.length_b   1.000
_cell.length_c   1.000
_cell.angle_alpha   90.00
_cell.angle_beta   90.00
_cell.angle_gamma   90.00
#
_symmetry.space_group_name_H-M   'P 1'
#
loop_
_entity.id
_entity.type
_entity.pdbx_description
1 polymer ?
#
loop_
_entity_poly.entity_id
_entity_poly.type
_entity_poly.pdbx_seq_one_letter_code
_entity_poly.pdbx_strand_id
1 'polypeptide(L)'
;MEDASEEDLDIKLQTVSKDLIADFDARLRPFLRKADGSGRVRSRVRALCKLIYTLCKIRGEKVIVNFLNVETRYLELLLSAIEESERHLGSDDAVIQWTWEERYVILLWLSHLMLAPFDLATISSVYMHDVDLAGVPGFLWPFNPPSIAVRILPLAAKYLASPGKERDAAKTLLVRMAMRADMQKLGILHALIDWALSSLHPSQESSDYASNDGLKNKSTQNPYTFIGVLAFLAGVMSSADASEVGKYSSKVFYTVNATMWSDDDTFDIMNSSAVAKKTIIKVMRSISLSKLTRESRDLSGIQLVETTVRYLLRSLSDKDTPLWRLFYKR
;
A
#
# COMPACT_ATOMS: atom_id res chain seq x y z
N MET A 1 39.25 11.10 10.13
CA MET A 1 38.94 11.44 11.54
C MET A 1 37.46 11.84 11.70
N GLU A 2 36.77 12.29 10.63
CA GLU A 2 35.31 12.48 10.61
C GLU A 2 34.51 11.15 10.61
N ASP A 3 34.92 10.13 9.85
CA ASP A 3 34.18 8.85 9.74
C ASP A 3 33.97 8.13 11.10
N ALA A 4 34.98 8.15 11.98
CA ALA A 4 34.87 7.53 13.30
C ALA A 4 33.81 8.21 14.20
N SER A 5 33.55 9.50 13.97
CA SER A 5 32.54 10.26 14.74
C SER A 5 31.11 10.02 14.24
N GLU A 6 30.94 9.77 12.93
CA GLU A 6 29.65 9.40 12.34
C GLU A 6 29.25 7.96 12.69
N GLU A 7 30.20 7.02 12.69
CA GLU A 7 29.97 5.63 13.11
C GLU A 7 29.52 5.57 14.58
N ASP A 8 30.14 6.34 15.47
CA ASP A 8 29.75 6.43 16.89
C ASP A 8 28.34 7.01 17.09
N LEU A 9 27.94 7.99 16.28
CA LEU A 9 26.58 8.56 16.30
C LEU A 9 25.56 7.54 15.80
N ASP A 10 25.90 6.77 14.78
CA ASP A 10 25.05 5.74 14.21
C ASP A 10 24.82 4.57 15.18
N ILE A 11 25.86 4.13 15.88
CA ILE A 11 25.77 3.10 16.92
C ILE A 11 24.90 3.58 18.09
N LYS A 12 25.08 4.82 18.53
CA LYS A 12 24.23 5.44 19.58
C LYS A 12 22.77 5.49 19.13
N LEU A 13 22.52 5.91 17.89
CA LEU A 13 21.16 6.02 17.37
C LEU A 13 20.49 4.64 17.20
N GLN A 14 21.23 3.61 16.81
CA GLN A 14 20.73 2.23 16.77
C GLN A 14 20.35 1.73 18.16
N THR A 15 21.20 1.99 19.16
CA THR A 15 20.94 1.61 20.55
C THR A 15 19.69 2.30 21.08
N VAL A 16 19.58 3.62 20.91
CA VAL A 16 18.40 4.41 21.32
C VAL A 16 17.14 3.94 20.60
N SER A 17 17.22 3.64 19.30
CA SER A 17 16.06 3.14 18.53
C SER A 17 15.58 1.79 19.04
N LYS A 18 16.51 0.88 19.37
CA LYS A 18 16.20 -0.44 19.92
C LYS A 18 15.53 -0.34 21.29
N ASP A 19 16.08 0.49 22.19
CA ASP A 19 15.52 0.69 23.52
C ASP A 19 14.13 1.33 23.45
N LEU A 20 13.96 2.33 22.58
CA LEU A 20 12.67 2.97 22.37
C LEU A 20 11.61 2.00 21.86
N ILE A 21 11.97 1.10 20.93
CA ILE A 21 11.03 0.13 20.37
C ILE A 21 10.69 -0.96 21.40
N ALA A 22 11.65 -1.35 22.25
CA ALA A 22 11.36 -2.24 23.38
C ALA A 22 10.37 -1.59 24.37
N ASP A 23 10.58 -0.32 24.70
CA ASP A 23 9.67 0.47 25.54
C ASP A 23 8.28 0.63 24.90
N PHE A 24 8.25 0.83 23.58
CA PHE A 24 7.01 0.87 22.81
C PHE A 24 6.28 -0.47 22.88
N ASP A 25 6.97 -1.59 22.64
CA ASP A 25 6.38 -2.93 22.68
C ASP A 25 5.78 -3.26 24.06
N ALA A 26 6.51 -2.90 25.13
CA ALA A 26 6.05 -3.06 26.51
C ALA A 26 4.77 -2.27 26.80
N ARG A 27 4.64 -1.06 26.24
CA ARG A 27 3.47 -0.18 26.42
C ARG A 27 2.35 -0.41 25.42
N LEU A 28 2.65 -1.09 24.32
CA LEU A 28 1.69 -1.41 23.29
C LEU A 28 0.71 -2.48 23.77
N ARG A 29 1.17 -3.52 24.47
CA ARG A 29 0.29 -4.57 24.99
C ARG A 29 -0.87 -4.06 25.85
N PRO A 30 -0.65 -3.21 26.88
CA PRO A 30 -1.77 -2.64 27.63
C PRO A 30 -2.60 -1.66 26.80
N PHE A 31 -2.03 -0.99 25.79
CA PHE A 31 -2.79 -0.12 24.89
C PHE A 31 -3.73 -0.90 23.96
N LEU A 32 -3.30 -2.05 23.44
CA LEU A 32 -4.06 -2.88 22.52
C LEU A 32 -5.07 -3.80 23.25
N ARG A 33 -4.88 -4.07 24.54
CA ARG A 33 -5.88 -4.75 25.37
C ARG A 33 -6.95 -3.75 25.80
N LYS A 34 -8.20 -4.25 25.86
CA LYS A 34 -9.43 -3.49 26.10
C LYS A 34 -9.20 -2.31 27.05
N ALA A 35 -9.49 -1.11 26.56
CA ALA A 35 -9.16 0.18 27.18
C ALA A 35 -9.71 0.30 28.61
N ASP A 36 -8.89 -0.01 29.58
CA ASP A 36 -9.09 0.32 30.98
C ASP A 36 -8.78 1.81 31.21
N GLY A 37 -9.57 2.70 30.59
CA GLY A 37 -9.77 4.11 30.96
C GLY A 37 -8.53 5.02 31.10
N SER A 38 -7.33 4.54 30.84
CA SER A 38 -6.08 5.23 31.13
C SER A 38 -5.69 6.10 29.95
N GLY A 39 -6.31 7.28 29.84
CA GLY A 39 -5.94 8.31 28.84
C GLY A 39 -4.44 8.64 28.84
N ARG A 40 -3.74 8.38 29.95
CA ARG A 40 -2.28 8.53 30.09
C ARG A 40 -1.47 7.47 29.33
N VAL A 41 -1.95 6.23 29.24
CA VAL A 41 -1.29 5.20 28.43
C VAL A 41 -1.46 5.54 26.95
N ARG A 42 -2.66 5.95 26.53
CA ARG A 42 -2.93 6.36 25.14
C ARG A 42 -2.09 7.55 24.69
N SER A 43 -1.99 8.60 25.50
CA SER A 43 -1.18 9.78 25.16
C SER A 43 0.31 9.45 25.03
N ARG A 44 0.81 8.51 25.83
CA ARG A 44 2.19 7.99 25.73
C ARG A 44 2.40 7.17 24.46
N VAL A 45 1.50 6.25 24.14
CA VAL A 45 1.58 5.47 22.88
C VAL A 45 1.53 6.39 21.67
N ARG A 46 0.65 7.38 21.67
CA ARG A 46 0.59 8.41 20.63
C ARG A 46 1.92 9.16 20.45
N ALA A 47 2.54 9.58 21.55
CA ALA A 47 3.84 10.23 21.51
C ALA A 47 4.94 9.31 20.96
N LEU A 48 4.91 8.03 21.30
CA LEU A 48 5.83 7.02 20.76
C LEU A 48 5.61 6.79 19.26
N CYS A 49 4.37 6.70 18.79
CA CYS A 49 4.08 6.59 17.35
C CYS A 49 4.60 7.79 16.56
N LYS A 50 4.48 9.01 17.11
CA LYS A 50 5.06 10.22 16.50
C LYS A 50 6.58 10.18 16.45
N LEU A 51 7.22 9.67 17.51
CA LEU A 51 8.67 9.52 17.56
C LEU A 51 9.16 8.45 16.57
N ILE A 52 8.50 7.29 16.50
CA ILE A 52 8.78 6.24 15.52
C ILE A 52 8.64 6.79 14.10
N TYR A 53 7.56 7.51 13.80
CA TYR A 53 7.40 8.17 12.50
C TYR A 53 8.56 9.15 12.21
N THR A 54 9.00 9.92 13.21
CA THR A 54 10.13 10.84 13.08
C THR A 54 11.43 10.10 12.79
N LEU A 55 11.68 8.97 13.45
CA LEU A 55 12.81 8.09 13.17
C LEU A 55 12.74 7.50 11.75
N CYS A 56 11.56 7.06 11.31
CA CYS A 56 11.33 6.60 9.93
C CYS A 56 11.65 7.70 8.91
N LYS A 57 11.40 8.97 9.25
CA LYS A 57 11.73 10.12 8.39
C LYS A 57 13.23 10.41 8.33
N ILE A 58 13.96 10.22 9.43
CA ILE A 58 15.40 10.52 9.53
C ILE A 58 16.25 9.38 8.95
N ARG A 59 16.07 8.15 9.45
CA ARG A 59 16.89 6.97 9.08
C ARG A 59 16.32 6.17 7.92
N GLY A 60 15.03 6.33 7.65
CA GLY A 60 14.32 5.57 6.64
C GLY A 60 13.50 4.43 7.26
N GLU A 61 12.28 4.31 6.76
CA GLU A 61 11.29 3.30 7.16
C GLU A 61 11.87 1.87 7.16
N LYS A 62 12.59 1.48 6.11
CA LYS A 62 13.15 0.12 5.98
C LYS A 62 14.10 -0.27 7.11
N VAL A 63 14.82 0.71 7.66
CA VAL A 63 15.76 0.48 8.76
C VAL A 63 14.99 0.31 10.06
N ILE A 64 14.06 1.24 10.34
CA ILE A 64 13.29 1.24 11.59
C ILE A 64 12.39 0.01 11.71
N VAL A 65 11.81 -0.44 10.60
CA VAL A 65 10.94 -1.61 10.56
C VAL A 65 11.65 -2.88 11.06
N ASN A 66 12.95 -3.04 10.80
CA ASN A 66 13.71 -4.21 11.24
C ASN A 66 13.88 -4.31 12.76
N PHE A 67 13.62 -3.22 13.49
CA PHE A 67 13.65 -3.23 14.94
C PHE A 67 12.27 -3.53 15.55
N LEU A 68 11.19 -3.54 14.76
CA LEU A 68 9.86 -3.87 15.22
C LEU A 68 9.75 -5.36 15.56
N ASN A 69 8.92 -5.70 16.56
CA ASN A 69 8.77 -7.08 16.98
C ASN A 69 8.04 -7.91 15.90
N VAL A 70 8.61 -9.06 15.51
CA VAL A 70 8.10 -9.89 14.40
C VAL A 70 7.21 -11.04 14.90
N GLU A 71 6.91 -11.11 16.19
CA GLU A 71 6.11 -12.18 16.75
C GLU A 71 4.66 -12.18 16.22
N THR A 72 4.17 -13.35 15.83
CA THR A 72 2.82 -13.56 15.28
C THR A 72 1.69 -13.12 16.18
N ARG A 73 1.88 -13.18 17.50
CA ARG A 73 0.87 -12.75 18.48
C ARG A 73 0.47 -11.28 18.31
N TYR A 74 1.36 -10.45 17.76
CA TYR A 74 1.02 -9.05 17.50
C TYR A 74 0.12 -8.87 16.29
N LEU A 75 0.09 -9.82 15.35
CA LEU A 75 -0.72 -9.71 14.15
C LEU A 75 -2.20 -9.52 14.48
N GLU A 76 -2.76 -10.37 15.33
CA GLU A 76 -4.16 -10.29 15.74
C GLU A 76 -4.44 -9.11 16.66
N LEU A 77 -3.49 -8.74 17.53
CA LEU A 77 -3.62 -7.60 18.43
C LEU A 77 -3.66 -6.29 17.66
N LEU A 78 -2.75 -6.10 16.71
CA LEU A 78 -2.65 -4.91 15.86
C LEU A 78 -3.89 -4.80 14.95
N LEU A 79 -4.32 -5.92 14.38
CA LEU A 79 -5.49 -5.98 13.50
C LEU A 79 -6.78 -5.66 14.25
N SER A 80 -6.98 -6.25 15.42
CA SER A 80 -8.17 -5.96 16.25
C SER A 80 -8.17 -4.52 16.75
N ALA A 81 -7.00 -3.95 17.05
CA ALA A 81 -6.90 -2.56 17.50
C ALA A 81 -7.20 -1.55 16.39
N ILE A 82 -6.72 -1.78 15.17
CA ILE A 82 -7.03 -0.87 14.05
C ILE A 82 -8.51 -0.99 13.65
N GLU A 83 -9.10 -2.18 13.66
CA GLU A 83 -10.55 -2.36 13.44
C GLU A 83 -11.39 -1.67 14.52
N GLU A 84 -10.99 -1.79 15.78
CA GLU A 84 -11.63 -1.06 16.88
C GLU A 84 -11.54 0.46 16.68
N SER A 85 -10.39 0.96 16.23
CA SER A 85 -10.22 2.37 15.92
C SER A 85 -11.14 2.85 14.81
N GLU A 86 -11.40 2.00 13.83
CA GLU A 86 -12.31 2.28 12.71
C GLU A 86 -13.78 2.26 13.14
N ARG A 87 -14.17 1.42 14.12
CA ARG A 87 -15.50 1.47 14.74
C ARG A 87 -15.77 2.77 15.48
N HIS A 88 -14.72 3.43 15.97
CA HIS A 88 -14.81 4.70 16.69
C HIS A 88 -14.58 5.92 15.80
N LEU A 89 -14.42 5.73 14.49
CA LEU A 89 -14.25 6.81 13.52
C LEU A 89 -15.55 7.62 13.42
N GLY A 90 -15.57 8.82 14.02
CA GLY A 90 -16.76 9.68 14.11
C GLY A 90 -17.33 9.85 15.51
N SER A 91 -16.73 9.22 16.53
CA SER A 91 -17.00 9.58 17.94
C SER A 91 -16.41 10.96 18.24
N ASP A 92 -17.15 11.81 18.97
CA ASP A 92 -16.71 13.17 19.35
C ASP A 92 -15.55 13.18 20.37
N ASP A 93 -15.17 12.02 20.90
CA ASP A 93 -14.08 11.90 21.85
C ASP A 93 -12.70 11.82 21.15
N ALA A 94 -12.00 12.97 21.15
CA ALA A 94 -10.64 13.11 20.63
C ALA A 94 -9.59 12.23 21.34
N VAL A 95 -9.91 11.68 22.52
CA VAL A 95 -9.06 10.72 23.26
C VAL A 95 -9.19 9.31 22.68
N ILE A 96 -10.28 9.02 21.95
CA ILE A 96 -10.54 7.73 21.32
C ILE A 96 -10.11 7.73 19.85
N GLN A 97 -10.23 8.87 19.16
CA GLN A 97 -9.82 8.96 17.75
C GLN A 97 -8.31 8.80 17.56
N TRP A 98 -7.92 7.86 16.70
CA TRP A 98 -6.52 7.63 16.32
C TRP A 98 -6.02 8.69 15.35
N THR A 99 -4.79 9.15 15.57
CA THR A 99 -4.09 10.03 14.62
C THR A 99 -3.55 9.25 13.42
N TRP A 100 -3.19 9.96 12.34
CA TRP A 100 -2.63 9.33 11.15
C TRP A 100 -1.26 8.68 11.42
N GLU A 101 -0.47 9.18 12.39
CA GLU A 101 0.79 8.56 12.80
C GLU A 101 0.56 7.20 13.47
N GLU A 102 -0.47 7.08 14.31
CA GLU A 102 -0.85 5.82 14.94
C GLU A 102 -1.23 4.80 13.85
N ARG A 103 -2.07 5.20 12.89
CA ARG A 103 -2.45 4.34 11.75
C ARG A 103 -1.24 3.97 10.89
N TYR A 104 -0.37 4.92 10.60
CA TYR A 104 0.85 4.69 9.80
C TYR A 104 1.75 3.64 10.46
N VAL A 105 2.07 3.79 11.75
CA VAL A 105 2.98 2.86 12.47
C VAL A 105 2.38 1.46 12.53
N ILE A 106 1.06 1.34 12.78
CA ILE A 106 0.39 0.04 12.85
C ILE A 106 0.32 -0.64 11.48
N LEU A 107 -0.04 0.07 10.41
CA LEU A 107 -0.03 -0.46 9.04
C LEU A 107 1.38 -0.87 8.61
N LEU A 108 2.37 -0.07 8.99
CA LEU A 108 3.77 -0.35 8.72
C LEU A 108 4.22 -1.63 9.43
N TRP A 109 3.84 -1.79 10.69
CA TRP A 109 4.15 -2.99 11.46
C TRP A 109 3.45 -4.23 10.90
N LEU A 110 2.15 -4.13 10.57
CA LEU A 110 1.42 -5.19 9.88
C LEU A 110 2.13 -5.57 8.57
N SER A 111 2.62 -4.60 7.81
CA SER A 111 3.36 -4.86 6.58
C SER A 111 4.65 -5.64 6.84
N HIS A 112 5.30 -5.44 7.99
CA HIS A 112 6.51 -6.17 8.36
C HIS A 112 6.20 -7.61 8.74
N LEU A 113 5.12 -7.83 9.49
CA LEU A 113 4.66 -9.17 9.89
C LEU A 113 4.30 -10.05 8.68
N MET A 114 3.95 -9.45 7.53
CA MET A 114 3.70 -10.19 6.30
C MET A 114 4.96 -10.84 5.69
N LEU A 115 6.16 -10.45 6.10
CA LEU A 115 7.41 -11.10 5.65
C LEU A 115 7.69 -12.43 6.37
N ALA A 116 6.85 -12.81 7.33
CA ALA A 116 7.11 -13.99 8.12
C ALA A 116 6.95 -15.29 7.31
N PRO A 117 7.77 -16.32 7.58
CA PRO A 117 7.98 -17.47 6.69
C PRO A 117 6.88 -18.55 6.74
N PHE A 118 5.91 -18.44 7.65
CA PHE A 118 4.83 -19.41 7.83
C PHE A 118 3.56 -18.95 7.11
N ASP A 119 2.71 -19.87 6.68
CA ASP A 119 1.42 -19.61 6.00
C ASP A 119 0.40 -18.92 6.91
N LEU A 120 -0.40 -17.98 6.39
CA LEU A 120 -1.35 -17.19 7.21
C LEU A 120 -2.49 -18.06 7.75
N ALA A 121 -2.83 -19.13 7.03
CA ALA A 121 -3.83 -20.09 7.47
C ALA A 121 -3.49 -20.73 8.82
N THR A 122 -2.19 -20.90 9.14
CA THR A 122 -1.72 -21.53 10.38
C THR A 122 -1.82 -20.61 11.60
N ILE A 123 -1.82 -19.28 11.38
CA ILE A 123 -1.85 -18.27 12.46
C ILE A 123 -3.28 -17.81 12.76
N SER A 124 -4.16 -17.94 11.78
CA SER A 124 -5.56 -17.51 11.87
C SER A 124 -6.26 -18.21 13.04
N SER A 125 -6.39 -17.55 14.20
CA SER A 125 -7.10 -18.12 15.35
C SER A 125 -8.63 -18.05 15.22
N VAL A 126 -9.13 -17.16 14.37
CA VAL A 126 -10.56 -16.97 14.10
C VAL A 126 -10.98 -17.86 12.93
N TYR A 127 -11.92 -18.77 13.19
CA TYR A 127 -12.59 -19.55 12.15
C TYR A 127 -13.49 -18.62 11.32
N MET A 128 -13.53 -18.82 10.00
CA MET A 128 -14.28 -18.00 9.02
C MET A 128 -15.74 -17.70 9.39
N HIS A 129 -16.37 -18.51 10.22
CA HIS A 129 -17.77 -18.35 10.62
C HIS A 129 -18.07 -17.06 11.40
N ASP A 130 -17.05 -16.39 11.96
CA ASP A 130 -17.22 -15.17 12.77
C ASP A 130 -16.75 -13.89 12.06
N VAL A 131 -16.30 -13.98 10.81
CA VAL A 131 -15.81 -12.81 10.04
C VAL A 131 -16.85 -12.42 9.01
N ASP A 132 -17.57 -11.32 9.27
CA ASP A 132 -18.31 -10.62 8.22
C ASP A 132 -17.31 -10.25 7.11
N LEU A 133 -17.53 -10.76 5.89
CA LEU A 133 -16.73 -10.37 4.74
C LEU A 133 -16.91 -8.87 4.53
N ALA A 134 -16.01 -8.06 5.10
CA ALA A 134 -15.94 -6.63 4.82
C ALA A 134 -15.62 -6.49 3.32
N GLY A 135 -16.65 -6.28 2.51
CA GLY A 135 -16.53 -6.28 1.07
C GLY A 135 -15.68 -5.11 0.58
N VAL A 136 -14.64 -5.40 -0.18
CA VAL A 136 -13.98 -4.38 -1.02
C VAL A 136 -14.80 -4.29 -2.31
N PRO A 137 -15.34 -3.11 -2.67
CA PRO A 137 -16.12 -2.95 -3.90
C PRO A 137 -15.32 -3.41 -5.13
N GLY A 138 -15.89 -4.30 -5.93
CA GLY A 138 -15.28 -4.83 -7.15
C GLY A 138 -14.18 -5.89 -6.93
N PHE A 139 -13.93 -6.33 -5.70
CA PHE A 139 -12.96 -7.39 -5.42
C PHE A 139 -13.64 -8.76 -5.33
N LEU A 140 -13.20 -9.70 -6.15
CA LEU A 140 -13.67 -11.07 -6.13
C LEU A 140 -12.75 -11.93 -5.25
N TRP A 141 -13.31 -12.43 -4.15
CA TRP A 141 -12.56 -13.29 -3.23
C TRP A 141 -12.30 -14.66 -3.85
N PRO A 142 -11.04 -15.16 -3.83
CA PRO A 142 -10.77 -16.55 -4.20
C PRO A 142 -11.32 -17.53 -3.16
N PHE A 143 -11.36 -18.82 -3.49
CA PHE A 143 -11.92 -19.84 -2.61
C PHE A 143 -11.09 -20.02 -1.32
N ASN A 144 -11.77 -19.96 -0.17
CA ASN A 144 -11.21 -20.18 1.18
C ASN A 144 -10.00 -19.29 1.55
N PRO A 145 -10.15 -17.95 1.57
CA PRO A 145 -9.08 -17.05 1.99
C PRO A 145 -8.85 -17.11 3.51
N PRO A 146 -7.61 -16.95 4.02
CA PRO A 146 -7.37 -16.90 5.45
C PRO A 146 -8.07 -15.70 6.11
N SER A 147 -8.54 -15.85 7.36
CA SER A 147 -9.27 -14.79 8.08
C SER A 147 -8.49 -13.49 8.20
N ILE A 148 -7.17 -13.61 8.42
CA ILE A 148 -6.26 -12.48 8.51
C ILE A 148 -6.23 -11.71 7.18
N ALA A 149 -6.24 -12.40 6.03
CA ALA A 149 -6.28 -11.74 4.73
C ALA A 149 -7.62 -11.05 4.49
N VAL A 150 -8.74 -11.68 4.89
CA VAL A 150 -10.09 -11.12 4.80
C VAL A 150 -10.23 -9.83 5.60
N ARG A 151 -9.54 -9.73 6.73
CA ARG A 151 -9.53 -8.54 7.59
C ARG A 151 -8.55 -7.46 7.12
N ILE A 152 -7.34 -7.85 6.68
CA ILE A 152 -6.30 -6.90 6.27
C ILE A 152 -6.63 -6.20 4.94
N LEU A 153 -7.11 -6.94 3.93
CA LEU A 153 -7.28 -6.38 2.59
C LEU A 153 -8.27 -5.19 2.55
N PRO A 154 -9.46 -5.25 3.20
CA PRO A 154 -10.38 -4.12 3.22
C PRO A 154 -9.81 -2.88 3.92
N LEU A 155 -9.10 -3.07 5.03
CA LEU A 155 -8.42 -1.97 5.73
C LEU A 155 -7.36 -1.34 4.84
N ALA A 156 -6.52 -2.16 4.22
CA ALA A 156 -5.44 -1.65 3.40
C ALA A 156 -5.97 -0.97 2.12
N ALA A 157 -7.04 -1.49 1.51
CA ALA A 157 -7.75 -0.83 0.40
C ALA A 157 -8.36 0.51 0.82
N LYS A 158 -8.97 0.60 2.01
CA LYS A 158 -9.50 1.86 2.57
C LYS A 158 -8.41 2.90 2.77
N TYR A 159 -7.29 2.53 3.41
CA TYR A 159 -6.18 3.45 3.64
C TYR A 159 -5.38 3.77 2.37
N LEU A 160 -5.51 2.97 1.30
CA LEU A 160 -4.94 3.30 0.00
C LEU A 160 -5.56 4.58 -0.59
N ALA A 161 -6.83 4.86 -0.26
CA ALA A 161 -7.56 6.05 -0.68
C ALA A 161 -7.32 7.27 0.23
N SER A 162 -6.44 7.19 1.23
CA SER A 162 -6.16 8.32 2.11
C SER A 162 -5.09 9.26 1.55
N PRO A 163 -5.13 10.56 1.85
CA PRO A 163 -4.15 11.53 1.35
C PRO A 163 -2.79 11.51 2.08
N GLY A 164 -2.69 10.83 3.23
CA GLY A 164 -1.54 10.92 4.13
C GLY A 164 -0.45 9.87 3.92
N LYS A 165 0.39 9.71 4.95
CA LYS A 165 1.53 8.76 4.97
C LYS A 165 1.09 7.33 5.23
N GLU A 166 -0.04 7.15 5.89
CA GLU A 166 -0.71 5.88 6.09
C GLU A 166 -1.02 5.18 4.76
N ARG A 167 -1.24 5.92 3.66
CA ARG A 167 -1.32 5.35 2.29
C ARG A 167 -0.04 4.63 1.87
N ASP A 168 1.13 5.18 2.17
CA ASP A 168 2.40 4.55 1.81
C ASP A 168 2.60 3.23 2.56
N ALA A 169 2.24 3.19 3.84
CA ALA A 169 2.26 1.97 4.64
C ALA A 169 1.21 0.95 4.16
N ALA A 170 -0.02 1.38 3.86
CA ALA A 170 -1.08 0.53 3.31
C ALA A 170 -0.70 -0.08 1.96
N LYS A 171 -0.10 0.71 1.07
CA LYS A 171 0.47 0.23 -0.20
C LYS A 171 1.53 -0.84 0.05
N THR A 172 2.48 -0.62 0.95
CA THR A 172 3.52 -1.61 1.28
C THR A 172 2.91 -2.90 1.84
N LEU A 173 1.91 -2.78 2.71
CA LEU A 173 1.14 -3.91 3.25
C LEU A 173 0.46 -4.72 2.14
N LEU A 174 -0.29 -4.06 1.25
CA LEU A 174 -0.94 -4.73 0.11
C LEU A 174 0.04 -5.41 -0.82
N VAL A 175 1.15 -4.74 -1.18
CA VAL A 175 2.18 -5.33 -2.06
C VAL A 175 2.79 -6.56 -1.40
N ARG A 176 3.14 -6.50 -0.11
CA ARG A 176 3.72 -7.66 0.59
C ARG A 176 2.73 -8.81 0.73
N MET A 177 1.46 -8.52 0.98
CA MET A 177 0.40 -9.53 1.00
C MET A 177 0.25 -10.19 -0.38
N ALA A 178 0.18 -9.40 -1.46
CA ALA A 178 0.02 -9.90 -2.82
C ALA A 178 1.23 -10.71 -3.31
N MET A 179 2.43 -10.36 -2.85
CA MET A 179 3.69 -11.03 -3.22
C MET A 179 4.00 -12.27 -2.39
N ARG A 180 3.22 -12.54 -1.34
CA ARG A 180 3.44 -13.67 -0.45
C ARG A 180 3.12 -14.99 -1.17
N ALA A 181 3.95 -16.01 -0.97
CA ALA A 181 3.86 -17.26 -1.74
C ALA A 181 2.54 -18.02 -1.50
N ASP A 182 2.05 -18.06 -0.27
CA ASP A 182 0.75 -18.67 0.07
C ASP A 182 -0.42 -17.90 -0.56
N MET A 183 -0.37 -16.57 -0.56
CA MET A 183 -1.41 -15.72 -1.15
C MET A 183 -1.42 -15.82 -2.68
N GLN A 184 -0.25 -15.96 -3.31
CA GLN A 184 -0.13 -16.21 -4.75
C GLN A 184 -0.74 -17.56 -5.14
N LYS A 185 -0.51 -18.62 -4.36
CA LYS A 185 -1.11 -19.95 -4.59
C LYS A 185 -2.64 -19.92 -4.50
N LEU A 186 -3.20 -19.07 -3.64
CA LEU A 186 -4.65 -18.87 -3.52
C LEU A 186 -5.23 -17.97 -4.62
N GLY A 187 -4.41 -17.40 -5.51
CA GLY A 187 -4.89 -16.51 -6.57
C GLY A 187 -5.24 -15.09 -6.09
N ILE A 188 -4.84 -14.71 -4.87
CA ILE A 188 -5.10 -13.36 -4.33
C ILE A 188 -4.39 -12.28 -5.15
N LEU A 189 -3.18 -12.56 -5.65
CA LEU A 189 -2.47 -11.66 -6.56
C LEU A 189 -3.30 -11.33 -7.81
N HIS A 190 -3.88 -12.36 -8.45
CA HIS A 190 -4.72 -12.20 -9.63
C HIS A 190 -5.93 -11.33 -9.31
N ALA A 191 -6.65 -11.66 -8.24
CA ALA A 191 -7.84 -10.91 -7.80
C ALA A 191 -7.52 -9.44 -7.49
N LEU A 192 -6.37 -9.16 -6.86
CA LEU A 192 -5.95 -7.79 -6.54
C LEU A 192 -5.54 -6.99 -7.78
N ILE A 193 -4.88 -7.62 -8.75
CA ILE A 193 -4.55 -6.97 -10.02
C ILE A 193 -5.84 -6.64 -10.77
N ASP A 194 -6.77 -7.58 -10.89
CA ASP A 194 -8.04 -7.34 -11.57
C ASP A 194 -8.86 -6.24 -10.89
N TRP A 195 -8.99 -6.28 -9.57
CA TRP A 195 -9.62 -5.21 -8.80
C TRP A 195 -8.95 -3.85 -9.03
N ALA A 196 -7.61 -3.80 -9.03
CA ALA A 196 -6.87 -2.57 -9.27
C ALA A 196 -7.13 -2.04 -10.69
N LEU A 197 -7.15 -2.90 -11.70
CA LEU A 197 -7.45 -2.51 -13.08
C LEU A 197 -8.90 -2.04 -13.25
N SER A 198 -9.87 -2.73 -12.65
CA SER A 198 -11.28 -2.31 -12.63
C SER A 198 -11.49 -1.01 -11.83
N SER A 199 -10.64 -0.73 -10.85
CA SER A 199 -10.70 0.54 -10.10
C SER A 199 -10.18 1.73 -10.92
N LEU A 200 -9.27 1.50 -11.86
CA LEU A 200 -8.73 2.54 -12.77
C LEU A 200 -9.70 2.87 -13.91
N HIS A 201 -10.55 1.92 -14.31
CA HIS A 201 -11.63 2.14 -15.26
C HIS A 201 -12.92 1.54 -14.69
N PRO A 202 -13.74 2.34 -14.00
CA PRO A 202 -15.09 1.89 -13.69
C PRO A 202 -15.83 1.74 -15.03
N SER A 203 -15.96 0.51 -15.53
CA SER A 203 -16.73 0.23 -16.74
C SER A 203 -18.10 0.86 -16.60
N GLN A 204 -18.53 1.65 -17.60
CA GLN A 204 -19.85 2.28 -17.66
C GLN A 204 -21.01 1.27 -17.83
N GLU A 205 -20.83 0.00 -17.46
CA GLU A 205 -21.78 -1.08 -17.77
C GLU A 205 -22.91 -1.23 -16.73
N SER A 206 -22.98 -0.35 -15.72
CA SER A 206 -24.07 -0.35 -14.72
C SER A 206 -24.94 0.90 -14.75
N SER A 207 -25.16 1.51 -15.92
CA SER A 207 -26.10 2.65 -16.08
C SER A 207 -27.19 2.50 -17.13
N ASP A 208 -27.29 1.36 -17.84
CA ASP A 208 -28.24 1.24 -18.96
C ASP A 208 -29.63 0.69 -18.55
N TYR A 209 -29.84 0.35 -17.27
CA TYR A 209 -31.14 -0.07 -16.73
C TYR A 209 -31.48 0.61 -15.39
N ALA A 210 -31.28 1.93 -15.29
CA ALA A 210 -31.91 2.72 -14.24
C ALA A 210 -32.54 3.96 -14.85
N SER A 211 -33.87 3.92 -14.89
CA SER A 211 -34.86 4.95 -15.19
C SER A 211 -34.37 6.40 -15.08
N ASN A 212 -34.75 7.19 -16.09
CA ASN A 212 -34.75 8.65 -16.11
C ASN A 212 -35.20 9.26 -14.77
N ASP A 213 -34.24 9.68 -13.95
CA ASP A 213 -34.42 10.83 -13.06
C ASP A 213 -33.09 11.60 -12.99
N GLY A 214 -33.21 12.91 -13.10
CA GLY A 214 -32.11 13.83 -13.33
C GLY A 214 -31.25 14.05 -12.10
N LEU A 215 -30.35 13.12 -11.81
CA LEU A 215 -29.12 13.40 -11.08
C LEU A 215 -28.08 12.36 -11.48
N LYS A 216 -27.30 12.67 -12.53
CA LYS A 216 -26.07 11.93 -12.83
C LYS A 216 -25.18 12.04 -11.59
N ASN A 217 -25.24 11.05 -10.71
CA ASN A 217 -24.18 10.81 -9.73
C ASN A 217 -22.94 10.44 -10.53
N LYS A 218 -22.25 11.46 -11.07
CA LYS A 218 -20.84 11.40 -11.42
C LYS A 218 -20.19 10.70 -10.24
N SER A 219 -19.74 9.46 -10.41
CA SER A 219 -18.92 8.82 -9.41
C SER A 219 -17.63 9.63 -9.38
N THR A 220 -17.61 10.68 -8.56
CA THR A 220 -16.43 11.50 -8.29
C THR A 220 -15.44 10.58 -7.60
N GLN A 221 -14.72 9.78 -8.40
CA GLN A 221 -13.70 8.90 -7.90
C GLN A 221 -12.73 9.80 -7.14
N ASN A 222 -12.54 9.50 -5.85
CA ASN A 222 -11.63 10.26 -5.03
C ASN A 222 -10.24 10.20 -5.69
N PRO A 223 -9.63 11.35 -6.06
CA PRO A 223 -8.31 11.40 -6.69
C PRO A 223 -7.24 10.59 -5.95
N TYR A 224 -7.36 10.50 -4.62
CA TYR A 224 -6.46 9.74 -3.78
C TYR A 224 -6.58 8.23 -3.97
N THR A 225 -7.77 7.70 -4.25
CA THR A 225 -8.00 6.29 -4.57
C THR A 225 -7.26 5.90 -5.85
N PHE A 226 -7.41 6.70 -6.91
CA PHE A 226 -6.72 6.47 -8.18
C PHE A 226 -5.19 6.45 -8.01
N ILE A 227 -4.64 7.46 -7.34
CA ILE A 227 -3.21 7.55 -7.07
C ILE A 227 -2.73 6.36 -6.22
N GLY A 228 -3.51 5.97 -5.23
CA GLY A 228 -3.21 4.83 -4.36
C GLY A 228 -3.17 3.51 -5.12
N VAL A 229 -4.18 3.23 -5.96
CA VAL A 229 -4.24 2.03 -6.79
C VAL A 229 -3.07 1.98 -7.79
N LEU A 230 -2.74 3.09 -8.44
CA LEU A 230 -1.54 3.19 -9.28
C LEU A 230 -0.26 2.91 -8.50
N ALA A 231 -0.14 3.41 -7.27
CA ALA A 231 1.02 3.19 -6.42
C ALA A 231 1.15 1.72 -6.00
N PHE A 232 0.04 1.04 -5.76
CA PHE A 232 -0.01 -0.40 -5.54
C PHE A 232 0.49 -1.17 -6.77
N LEU A 233 -0.07 -0.89 -7.95
CA LEU A 233 0.37 -1.53 -9.21
C LEU A 233 1.86 -1.28 -9.48
N ALA A 234 2.35 -0.07 -9.25
CA ALA A 234 3.78 0.25 -9.37
C ALA A 234 4.64 -0.59 -8.42
N GLY A 235 4.17 -0.81 -7.19
CA GLY A 235 4.86 -1.63 -6.19
C GLY A 235 4.92 -3.11 -6.60
N VAL A 236 3.79 -3.67 -7.07
CA VAL A 236 3.74 -5.06 -7.56
C VAL A 236 4.62 -5.22 -8.80
N MET A 237 4.51 -4.31 -9.77
CA MET A 237 5.31 -4.35 -11.01
C MET A 237 6.80 -4.08 -10.78
N SER A 238 7.18 -3.43 -9.67
CA SER A 238 8.60 -3.33 -9.27
C SER A 238 9.22 -4.68 -8.93
N SER A 239 8.39 -5.70 -8.67
CA SER A 239 8.80 -7.09 -8.46
C SER A 239 8.51 -7.96 -9.68
N ALA A 240 8.42 -7.37 -10.88
CA ALA A 240 8.02 -8.06 -12.13
C ALA A 240 8.96 -9.19 -12.58
N ASP A 241 10.17 -9.25 -12.02
CA ASP A 241 11.11 -10.35 -12.28
C ASP A 241 10.62 -11.68 -11.69
N ALA A 242 9.63 -11.65 -10.78
CA ALA A 242 8.92 -12.85 -10.34
C ALA A 242 8.07 -13.43 -11.49
N SER A 243 8.24 -14.73 -11.76
CA SER A 243 7.60 -15.44 -12.87
C SER A 243 6.07 -15.25 -12.92
N GLU A 244 5.42 -15.21 -11.75
CA GLU A 244 3.98 -15.00 -11.62
C GLU A 244 3.53 -13.57 -11.96
N VAL A 245 4.30 -12.55 -11.55
CA VAL A 245 3.97 -11.14 -11.80
C VAL A 245 4.15 -10.80 -13.29
N GLY A 246 5.14 -11.40 -13.93
CA GLY A 246 5.42 -11.23 -15.36
C GLY A 246 4.25 -11.58 -16.28
N LYS A 247 3.32 -12.45 -15.84
CA LYS A 247 2.11 -12.83 -16.60
C LYS A 247 1.14 -11.66 -16.79
N TYR A 248 1.07 -10.76 -15.80
CA TYR A 248 0.14 -9.63 -15.79
C TYR A 248 0.73 -8.36 -16.39
N SER A 249 2.05 -8.31 -16.64
CA SER A 249 2.75 -7.10 -17.05
C SER A 249 2.18 -6.47 -18.32
N SER A 250 1.80 -7.28 -19.32
CA SER A 250 1.20 -6.75 -20.56
C SER A 250 -0.20 -6.17 -20.30
N LYS A 251 -1.05 -6.88 -19.53
CA LYS A 251 -2.40 -6.41 -19.17
C LYS A 251 -2.33 -5.08 -18.43
N VAL A 252 -1.49 -5.01 -17.40
CA VAL A 252 -1.27 -3.79 -16.60
C VAL A 252 -0.74 -2.65 -17.48
N PHE A 253 0.21 -2.93 -18.38
CA PHE A 253 0.76 -1.91 -19.27
C PHE A 253 -0.32 -1.30 -20.18
N TYR A 254 -1.10 -2.13 -20.87
CA TYR A 254 -2.10 -1.62 -21.80
C TYR A 254 -3.22 -0.86 -21.11
N THR A 255 -3.68 -1.31 -19.94
CA THR A 255 -4.67 -0.58 -19.15
C THR A 255 -4.13 0.75 -18.66
N VAL A 256 -2.92 0.77 -18.07
CA VAL A 256 -2.30 2.03 -17.61
C VAL A 256 -2.02 2.96 -18.79
N ASN A 257 -1.58 2.44 -19.94
CA ASN A 257 -1.41 3.26 -21.13
C ASN A 257 -2.76 3.78 -21.64
N ALA A 258 -3.84 2.99 -21.63
CA ALA A 258 -5.17 3.45 -22.01
C ALA A 258 -5.65 4.61 -21.13
N THR A 259 -5.42 4.55 -19.80
CA THR A 259 -5.72 5.69 -18.91
C THR A 259 -4.96 6.97 -19.28
N MET A 260 -3.78 6.87 -19.93
CA MET A 260 -2.98 8.04 -20.36
C MET A 260 -3.56 8.76 -21.57
N TRP A 261 -4.25 8.04 -22.44
CA TRP A 261 -4.73 8.56 -23.72
C TRP A 261 -6.25 8.68 -23.76
N SER A 262 -6.95 8.28 -22.69
CA SER A 262 -8.39 8.50 -22.54
C SER A 262 -8.67 9.95 -22.18
N ASP A 263 -9.58 10.62 -22.88
CA ASP A 263 -10.09 11.97 -22.54
C ASP A 263 -11.14 11.96 -21.40
N ASP A 264 -10.99 11.06 -20.43
CA ASP A 264 -11.97 10.85 -19.35
C ASP A 264 -11.63 11.69 -18.09
N ASP A 265 -12.56 11.81 -17.14
CA ASP A 265 -12.37 12.51 -15.86
C ASP A 265 -11.10 12.02 -15.09
N THR A 266 -10.68 10.77 -15.31
CA THR A 266 -9.41 10.21 -14.78
C THR A 266 -8.15 10.85 -15.35
N PHE A 267 -8.19 11.36 -16.58
CA PHE A 267 -7.07 12.04 -17.23
C PHE A 267 -6.84 13.44 -16.65
N ASP A 268 -7.90 14.14 -16.26
CA ASP A 268 -7.80 15.43 -15.58
C ASP A 268 -7.20 15.29 -14.17
N ILE A 269 -7.63 14.27 -13.43
CA ILE A 269 -7.03 13.91 -12.12
C ILE A 269 -5.55 13.55 -12.27
N MET A 270 -5.19 12.87 -13.36
CA MET A 270 -3.80 12.50 -13.64
C MET A 270 -2.95 13.72 -14.01
N ASN A 271 -3.43 14.57 -14.92
CA ASN A 271 -2.66 15.71 -15.39
C ASN A 271 -2.42 16.75 -14.31
N SER A 272 -3.36 16.89 -13.38
CA SER A 272 -3.24 17.78 -12.21
C SER A 272 -2.30 17.24 -11.13
N SER A 273 -1.91 15.96 -11.16
CA SER A 273 -1.10 15.32 -10.12
C SER A 273 0.28 14.85 -10.61
N ALA A 274 1.32 15.61 -10.25
CA ALA A 274 2.71 15.20 -10.49
C ALA A 274 3.06 13.84 -9.84
N VAL A 275 2.40 13.49 -8.73
CA VAL A 275 2.57 12.20 -8.05
C VAL A 275 1.97 11.06 -8.88
N ALA A 276 0.81 11.27 -9.52
CA ALA A 276 0.23 10.29 -10.43
C ALA A 276 1.15 10.05 -11.63
N LYS A 277 1.54 11.12 -12.35
CA LYS A 277 2.47 11.06 -13.50
C LYS A 277 3.75 10.29 -13.15
N LYS A 278 4.37 10.63 -12.02
CA LYS A 278 5.58 9.94 -11.52
C LYS A 278 5.35 8.45 -11.27
N THR A 279 4.18 8.07 -10.78
CA THR A 279 3.85 6.68 -10.45
C THR A 279 3.61 5.85 -11.71
N ILE A 280 2.93 6.42 -12.71
CA ILE A 280 2.76 5.80 -14.03
C ILE A 280 4.11 5.53 -14.69
N ILE A 281 5.00 6.52 -14.67
CA ILE A 281 6.36 6.36 -15.21
C ILE A 281 7.09 5.20 -14.54
N LYS A 282 6.91 5.02 -13.23
CA LYS A 282 7.49 3.86 -12.52
C LYS A 282 6.88 2.54 -12.98
N VAL A 283 5.56 2.47 -13.17
CA VAL A 283 4.89 1.27 -13.70
C VAL A 283 5.46 0.91 -15.08
N MET A 284 5.42 1.85 -16.03
CA MET A 284 5.86 1.64 -17.41
C MET A 284 7.35 1.26 -17.45
N ARG A 285 8.20 2.00 -16.72
CA ARG A 285 9.64 1.72 -16.65
C ARG A 285 9.92 0.33 -16.10
N SER A 286 9.23 -0.08 -15.04
CA SER A 286 9.46 -1.39 -14.43
C SER A 286 9.11 -2.52 -15.38
N ILE A 287 7.97 -2.40 -16.07
CA ILE A 287 7.52 -3.38 -17.05
C ILE A 287 8.48 -3.43 -18.25
N SER A 288 8.85 -2.27 -18.80
CA SER A 288 9.80 -2.18 -19.90
C SER A 288 11.17 -2.76 -19.53
N LEU A 289 11.68 -2.50 -18.32
CA LEU A 289 12.95 -3.04 -17.87
C LEU A 289 12.90 -4.57 -17.76
N SER A 290 11.87 -5.12 -17.12
CA SER A 290 11.71 -6.58 -16.99
C SER A 290 11.58 -7.28 -18.35
N LYS A 291 10.94 -6.63 -19.34
CA LYS A 291 10.86 -7.13 -20.72
C LYS A 291 12.18 -7.02 -21.48
N LEU A 292 12.99 -6.00 -21.23
CA LEU A 292 14.31 -5.82 -21.84
C LEU A 292 15.37 -6.77 -21.27
N THR A 293 15.27 -7.12 -19.99
CA THR A 293 16.18 -8.05 -19.33
C THR A 293 15.94 -9.52 -19.74
N ARG A 294 14.76 -9.85 -20.27
CA ARG A 294 14.44 -11.20 -20.77
C ARG A 294 14.98 -11.41 -22.18
N GLU A 295 15.64 -12.55 -22.40
CA GLU A 295 16.32 -12.90 -23.67
C GLU A 295 15.34 -13.10 -24.85
N SER A 296 14.05 -13.34 -24.59
CA SER A 296 13.02 -13.49 -25.62
C SER A 296 12.55 -12.12 -26.13
N ARG A 297 13.13 -11.65 -27.24
CA ARG A 297 12.66 -10.44 -27.95
C ARG A 297 11.35 -10.70 -28.69
N ASP A 298 10.24 -10.51 -28.00
CA ASP A 298 8.92 -10.52 -28.61
C ASP A 298 8.59 -9.13 -29.21
N LEU A 299 7.94 -9.11 -30.38
CA LEU A 299 7.51 -7.89 -31.08
C LEU A 299 6.59 -7.04 -30.18
N SER A 300 5.76 -7.69 -29.35
CA SER A 300 4.91 -7.01 -28.36
C SER A 300 5.73 -6.26 -27.31
N GLY A 301 6.86 -6.82 -26.90
CA GLY A 301 7.78 -6.20 -25.94
C GLY A 301 8.47 -4.97 -26.51
N ILE A 302 8.83 -5.00 -27.81
CA ILE A 302 9.43 -3.86 -28.51
C ILE A 302 8.43 -2.70 -28.58
N GLN A 303 7.18 -2.97 -28.98
CA GLN A 303 6.12 -1.95 -29.03
C GLN A 303 5.84 -1.32 -27.66
N LEU A 304 5.86 -2.13 -26.60
CA LEU A 304 5.71 -1.67 -25.22
C LEU A 304 6.84 -0.69 -24.85
N VAL A 305 8.09 -1.08 -25.10
CA VAL A 305 9.27 -0.24 -24.81
C VAL A 305 9.23 1.06 -25.61
N GLU A 306 8.90 1.00 -26.90
CA GLU A 306 8.78 2.20 -27.75
C GLU A 306 7.72 3.17 -27.22
N THR A 307 6.56 2.64 -26.82
CA THR A 307 5.48 3.44 -26.22
C THR A 307 5.92 4.09 -24.91
N THR A 308 6.67 3.37 -24.06
CA THR A 308 7.28 3.94 -22.85
C THR A 308 8.26 5.06 -23.18
N VAL A 309 9.14 4.88 -24.16
CA VAL A 309 10.11 5.92 -24.57
C VAL A 309 9.39 7.16 -25.09
N ARG A 310 8.36 6.98 -25.93
CA ARG A 310 7.52 8.09 -26.43
C ARG A 310 6.90 8.89 -25.27
N TYR A 311 6.37 8.19 -24.28
CA TYR A 311 5.80 8.83 -23.09
C TYR A 311 6.85 9.59 -22.28
N LEU A 312 8.01 8.97 -22.01
CA LEU A 312 9.11 9.61 -21.29
C LEU A 312 9.60 10.89 -21.98
N LEU A 313 9.70 10.89 -23.31
CA LEU A 313 10.08 12.07 -24.08
C LEU A 313 9.04 13.19 -23.95
N ARG A 314 7.75 12.86 -23.97
CA ARG A 314 6.67 13.84 -23.76
C ARG A 314 6.67 14.40 -22.34
N SER A 315 6.86 13.56 -21.34
CA SER A 315 6.95 13.98 -19.94
C SER A 315 8.22 14.79 -19.64
N LEU A 316 9.29 14.66 -20.42
CA LEU A 316 10.51 15.47 -20.29
C LEU A 316 10.28 16.94 -20.62
N SER A 317 9.30 17.23 -21.49
CA SER A 317 8.90 18.59 -21.84
C SER A 317 7.99 19.25 -20.79
N ASP A 318 7.47 18.48 -19.82
CA ASP A 318 6.58 18.96 -18.77
C ASP A 318 7.40 19.53 -17.59
N LYS A 319 7.13 20.79 -17.21
CA LYS A 319 7.87 21.49 -16.13
C LYS A 319 7.56 20.92 -14.74
N ASP A 320 6.40 20.30 -14.55
CA ASP A 320 5.92 19.82 -13.24
C ASP A 320 6.37 18.40 -12.89
N THR A 321 6.96 17.67 -13.85
CA THR A 321 7.50 16.33 -13.62
C THR A 321 9.03 16.40 -13.65
N PRO A 322 9.72 16.64 -12.51
CA PRO A 322 11.18 16.67 -12.48
C PRO A 322 11.74 15.26 -12.65
N LEU A 323 11.70 14.76 -13.89
CA LEU A 323 12.17 13.46 -14.34
C LEU A 323 13.66 13.27 -14.06
N TRP A 324 14.43 14.35 -14.05
CA TRP A 324 15.86 14.33 -13.72
C TRP A 324 16.15 13.71 -12.35
N ARG A 325 15.22 13.80 -11.38
CA ARG A 325 15.37 13.15 -10.06
C ARG A 325 15.18 11.63 -10.09
N LEU A 326 14.48 11.08 -11.09
CA LEU A 326 14.25 9.63 -11.23
C LEU A 326 15.42 8.90 -11.93
N PHE A 327 16.27 9.64 -12.64
CA PHE A 327 17.48 9.09 -13.27
C PHE A 327 18.67 9.04 -12.29
N TYR A 328 18.69 9.91 -11.26
CA TYR A 328 19.84 10.06 -10.35
C TYR A 328 19.84 9.19 -9.08
N LYS A 329 18.71 8.56 -8.70
CA LYS A 329 18.72 7.59 -7.59
C LYS A 329 18.94 6.18 -8.14
N ARG A 330 20.21 5.80 -8.25
CA ARG A 330 20.64 4.39 -8.27
C ARG A 330 20.69 3.86 -6.85
#